data_AF-A0A934TNX1-F1
#
_entry.id   AF-A0A934TNX1-F1
#
_cell.length_a   1.000
_cell.length_b   1.000
_cell.length_c   1.000
_cell.angle_alpha   90.00
_cell.angle_beta   90.00
_cell.angle_gamma   90.00
#
_symmetry.space_group_name_H-M   'P 1'
#
loop_
_entity.id
_entity.type
_entity.pdbx_description
1 polymer ?
#
loop_
_entity_poly.entity_id
_entity_poly.type
_entity_poly.pdbx_seq_one_letter_code
_entity_poly.pdbx_strand_id
1 'polypeptide(L)'
;MVDSGFRRGSDVPKALALGADFVFVGRPFNYAATIAGAAGVAHAAKILAAEIDTNMGLLGINTLDELGAWHPVVRGTLPSLHGQASGRNTY
;
A
#
# COMPACT_ATOMS: atom_id res chain seq x y z
N MET A 1 12.38 4.12 -3.69
CA MET A 1 12.50 4.22 -2.21
C MET A 1 11.63 5.35 -1.66
N VAL A 2 10.87 5.14 -0.57
CA VAL A 2 10.02 6.18 0.07
C VAL A 2 9.90 6.01 1.60
N ASP A 3 9.77 7.12 2.33
CA ASP A 3 9.37 7.17 3.75
C ASP A 3 8.34 8.30 3.93
N SER A 4 7.19 8.01 4.51
CA SER A 4 6.15 8.99 4.83
C SER A 4 5.36 8.59 6.07
N GLY A 5 6.00 7.83 6.99
CA GLY A 5 5.36 7.42 8.23
C GLY A 5 4.37 6.28 8.08
N PHE A 6 4.65 5.33 7.19
CA PHE A 6 4.00 4.02 7.05
C PHE A 6 3.63 3.40 8.41
N ARG A 7 2.33 3.09 8.60
CA ARG A 7 1.79 2.50 9.85
C ARG A 7 1.03 1.22 9.65
N ARG A 8 0.65 0.92 8.41
CA ARG A 8 -0.16 -0.24 8.06
C ARG A 8 0.54 -1.00 6.95
N GLY A 9 0.39 -2.32 6.95
CA GLY A 9 0.88 -3.17 5.88
C GLY A 9 0.25 -2.85 4.52
N SER A 10 -0.87 -2.11 4.46
CA SER A 10 -1.50 -1.70 3.20
C SER A 10 -0.86 -0.48 2.55
N ASP A 11 -0.02 0.24 3.28
CA ASP A 11 0.72 1.38 2.74
C ASP A 11 1.89 0.88 1.85
N VAL A 12 2.48 -0.27 2.21
CA VAL A 12 3.60 -0.89 1.50
C VAL A 12 3.26 -1.26 0.05
N PRO A 13 2.23 -2.09 -0.25
CA PRO A 13 1.90 -2.45 -1.62
C PRO A 13 1.48 -1.24 -2.46
N LYS A 14 0.89 -0.19 -1.86
CA LYS A 14 0.58 1.06 -2.57
C LYS A 14 1.84 1.80 -2.99
N ALA A 15 2.81 1.92 -2.09
CA ALA A 15 4.08 2.56 -2.41
C ALA A 15 4.84 1.80 -3.51
N LEU A 16 4.86 0.47 -3.42
CA LEU A 16 5.47 -0.39 -4.43
C LEU A 16 4.75 -0.26 -5.78
N ALA A 17 3.42 -0.29 -5.80
CA ALA A 17 2.62 -0.09 -7.02
C ALA A 17 2.80 1.31 -7.64
N LEU A 18 3.15 2.32 -6.84
CA LEU A 18 3.51 3.66 -7.32
C LEU A 18 4.97 3.77 -7.79
N GLY A 19 5.71 2.66 -7.83
CA GLY A 19 7.07 2.59 -8.35
C GLY A 19 8.18 2.73 -7.30
N ALA A 20 7.89 2.55 -6.01
CA ALA A 20 8.95 2.45 -5.01
C ALA A 20 9.57 1.04 -5.01
N ASP A 21 10.89 0.94 -4.91
CA ASP A 21 11.57 -0.36 -4.76
C ASP A 21 11.46 -0.93 -3.32
N PHE A 22 11.34 -0.04 -2.33
CA PHE A 22 11.16 -0.37 -0.92
C PHE A 22 10.70 0.85 -0.11
N VAL A 23 10.21 0.58 1.09
CA VAL A 23 9.71 1.59 2.05
C VAL A 23 10.46 1.52 3.37
N PHE A 24 10.62 2.65 4.04
CA PHE A 24 11.13 2.69 5.42
C PHE A 24 10.01 2.84 6.44
N VAL A 25 10.23 2.23 7.60
CA VAL A 25 9.35 2.33 8.77
C VAL A 25 10.22 2.73 9.96
N GLY A 26 10.06 3.94 10.49
CA GLY A 26 10.86 4.43 11.62
C GLY A 26 10.11 4.41 12.94
N ARG A 27 9.20 5.37 13.12
CA ARG A 27 8.47 5.62 14.37
C ARG A 27 7.78 4.39 14.98
N PRO A 28 7.11 3.49 14.22
CA PRO A 28 6.52 2.28 14.80
C PRO A 28 7.55 1.38 15.49
N PHE A 29 8.69 1.15 14.86
CA PHE A 29 9.75 0.33 15.43
C PHE A 29 10.41 1.01 16.63
N ASN A 30 10.57 2.33 16.60
CA ASN A 30 11.06 3.07 17.78
C ASN A 30 10.11 2.93 18.96
N TYR A 31 8.80 3.02 18.76
CA TYR A 31 7.83 2.82 19.84
C TYR A 31 7.86 1.39 20.39
N ALA A 32 7.94 0.39 19.49
CA ALA A 32 8.07 -1.01 19.90
C ALA A 32 9.37 -1.27 20.69
N ALA A 33 10.48 -0.66 20.27
CA ALA A 33 11.75 -0.71 20.96
C ALA A 33 11.69 -0.08 22.36
N THR A 34 10.98 1.05 22.51
CA THR A 34 10.82 1.69 23.83
C THR A 34 9.98 0.87 24.80
N ILE A 35 9.05 0.06 24.31
CA ILE A 35 8.14 -0.75 25.16
C ILE A 35 8.78 -2.08 25.55
N ALA A 36 9.39 -2.79 24.60
CA ALA A 36 9.85 -4.16 24.81
C ALA A 36 11.21 -4.46 24.14
N GLY A 37 12.00 -3.43 23.82
CA GLY A 37 13.32 -3.57 23.23
C GLY A 37 13.29 -4.37 21.92
N ALA A 38 14.30 -5.23 21.73
CA ALA A 38 14.43 -6.06 20.54
C ALA A 38 13.23 -7.00 20.32
N ALA A 39 12.63 -7.54 21.40
CA ALA A 39 11.45 -8.39 21.29
C ALA A 39 10.23 -7.61 20.77
N GLY A 40 10.07 -6.36 21.20
CA GLY A 40 9.05 -5.46 20.68
C GLY A 40 9.22 -5.18 19.19
N VAL A 41 10.44 -4.87 18.77
CA VAL A 41 10.77 -4.64 17.35
C VAL A 41 10.48 -5.88 16.51
N ALA A 42 10.92 -7.07 16.96
CA ALA A 42 10.65 -8.33 16.27
C ALA A 42 9.14 -8.62 16.17
N HIS A 43 8.38 -8.34 17.23
CA HIS A 43 6.94 -8.49 17.22
C HIS A 43 6.25 -7.52 16.24
N ALA A 44 6.65 -6.24 16.24
CA ALA A 44 6.14 -5.25 15.30
C ALA A 44 6.47 -5.63 13.84
N ALA A 45 7.65 -6.20 13.58
CA ALA A 45 8.04 -6.64 12.26
C ALA A 45 7.17 -7.82 11.79
N LYS A 46 6.87 -8.75 12.71
CA LYS A 46 5.97 -9.87 12.44
C LYS A 46 4.55 -9.42 12.12
N ILE A 47 4.03 -8.43 12.85
CA ILE A 47 2.72 -7.84 12.57
C ILE A 47 2.71 -7.22 11.18
N LEU A 48 3.69 -6.37 10.87
CA LEU A 48 3.76 -5.70 9.57
C LEU A 48 3.86 -6.71 8.42
N ALA A 49 4.67 -7.77 8.58
CA ALA A 49 4.78 -8.84 7.60
C ALA A 49 3.45 -9.58 7.39
N ALA A 50 2.73 -9.91 8.47
CA ALA A 50 1.42 -10.57 8.38
C ALA A 50 0.36 -9.68 7.72
N GLU A 51 0.38 -8.37 7.97
CA GLU A 51 -0.51 -7.43 7.28
C GLU A 51 -0.20 -7.34 5.78
N ILE A 52 1.07 -7.33 5.39
CA ILE A 52 1.48 -7.35 3.97
C ILE A 52 1.00 -8.63 3.30
N ASP A 53 1.24 -9.79 3.91
CA ASP A 53 0.80 -11.10 3.42
C ASP A 53 -0.72 -11.16 3.25
N THR A 54 -1.46 -10.68 4.25
CA THR A 54 -2.92 -10.56 4.17
C THR A 54 -3.35 -9.69 2.99
N ASN A 55 -2.70 -8.54 2.77
CA ASN A 55 -3.04 -7.67 1.65
C ASN A 55 -2.70 -8.30 0.30
N MET A 56 -1.60 -9.04 0.19
CA MET A 56 -1.27 -9.80 -1.01
C MET A 56 -2.35 -10.84 -1.33
N GLY A 57 -2.80 -11.60 -0.31
CA GLY A 57 -3.92 -12.53 -0.44
C GLY A 57 -5.23 -11.86 -0.86
N LEU A 58 -5.54 -10.68 -0.31
CA LEU A 58 -6.72 -9.89 -0.69
C LEU A 58 -6.63 -9.30 -2.11
N LEU A 59 -5.43 -8.97 -2.57
CA LEU A 59 -5.16 -8.51 -3.93
C LEU A 59 -5.09 -9.67 -4.93
N GLY A 60 -5.02 -10.91 -4.45
CA GLY A 60 -4.89 -12.11 -5.29
C GLY A 60 -3.52 -12.26 -5.95
N ILE A 61 -2.47 -11.69 -5.35
CA ILE A 61 -1.10 -11.72 -5.86
C ILE A 61 -0.22 -12.62 -5.01
N ASN A 62 0.73 -13.31 -5.65
CA ASN A 62 1.68 -14.18 -4.94
C ASN A 62 3.06 -13.55 -4.80
N THR A 63 3.38 -12.58 -5.66
CA THR A 63 4.65 -11.85 -5.67
C THR A 63 4.41 -10.35 -5.75
N LEU A 64 5.37 -9.56 -5.25
CA LEU A 64 5.27 -8.09 -5.30
C LEU A 64 5.40 -7.56 -6.73
N ASP A 65 6.03 -8.30 -7.65
CA ASP A 65 6.17 -7.91 -9.06
C ASP A 65 4.82 -7.88 -9.80
N GLU A 66 3.83 -8.64 -9.31
CA GLU A 66 2.46 -8.62 -9.83
C GLU A 66 1.72 -7.29 -9.53
N LEU A 67 2.24 -6.46 -8.61
CA LEU A 67 1.69 -5.12 -8.34
C LEU A 67 1.82 -4.16 -9.53
N GLY A 68 2.77 -4.40 -10.45
CA GLY A 68 2.97 -3.54 -11.63
C GLY A 68 1.80 -3.55 -12.61
N ALA A 69 0.98 -4.62 -12.59
CA ALA A 69 -0.24 -4.70 -13.40
C ALA A 69 -1.45 -3.98 -12.75
N TRP A 70 -1.32 -3.61 -11.47
CA TRP A 70 -2.38 -2.97 -10.71
C TRP A 70 -2.20 -1.46 -10.73
N HIS A 71 -3.11 -0.74 -11.40
CA HIS A 71 -3.11 0.73 -11.36
C HIS A 71 -3.92 1.21 -10.14
N PRO A 72 -3.28 1.69 -9.04
CA PRO A 72 -4.01 2.26 -7.92
C PRO A 72 -4.82 3.47 -8.38
N VAL A 73 -6.10 3.54 -8.01
CA VAL A 73 -6.89 4.76 -8.19
C VAL A 73 -6.42 5.79 -7.18
N VAL A 74 -5.62 6.76 -7.64
CA VAL A 74 -5.17 7.88 -6.83
C VAL A 74 -6.24 8.97 -6.88
N ARG A 75 -6.64 9.49 -5.71
CA ARG A 75 -7.63 10.57 -5.64
C ARG A 75 -7.12 11.79 -6.41
N GLY A 76 -7.77 12.11 -7.54
CA GLY A 76 -7.36 13.18 -8.46
C GLY A 76 -6.93 12.71 -9.85
N THR A 77 -6.74 11.40 -10.08
CA THR A 77 -6.46 10.81 -11.41
C THR A 77 -7.70 10.25 -12.10
N LEU A 78 -8.90 10.48 -11.56
CA LEU A 78 -10.13 10.18 -12.28
C LEU A 78 -10.11 10.95 -13.61
N PRO A 79 -10.37 10.29 -14.75
CA PRO A 79 -10.67 11.00 -15.98
C PRO A 79 -11.79 12.00 -15.65
N SER A 80 -11.57 13.29 -15.92
CA SER A 80 -12.61 14.29 -15.73
C SER A 80 -13.82 13.83 -16.52
N LEU A 81 -14.93 13.50 -15.86
CA LEU A 81 -16.22 13.18 -16.49
C LEU A 81 -16.87 14.43 -17.14
N HIS A 82 -16.06 15.36 -17.64
CA HIS A 82 -16.51 16.52 -18.40
C HIS A 82 -16.50 16.15 -19.88
N GLY A 83 -17.66 15.71 -20.37
CA GLY A 83 -17.96 15.73 -21.79
C GLY A 83 -18.32 14.40 -22.42
N GLN A 84 -19.33 13.68 -21.90
CA GLN A 84 -20.20 12.80 -22.71
C GLN A 84 -21.63 12.80 -22.15
N ALA A 85 -22.26 13.97 -22.21
CA ALA A 85 -23.71 14.10 -22.17
C ALA A 85 -24.15 14.92 -23.41
N SER A 86 -23.99 14.34 -24.59
CA SER A 86 -24.58 14.87 -25.82
C SER A 86 -25.07 13.72 -26.69
N GLY A 87 -26.39 13.53 -26.64
CA GLY A 87 -27.19 12.97 -27.72
C GLY A 87 -26.91 11.53 -28.16
N ARG A 88 -27.74 10.59 -27.67
CA ARG A 88 -28.57 9.75 -28.56
C ARG A 88 -29.57 8.92 -27.76
N ASN A 89 -30.85 9.20 -28.02
CA ASN A 89 -32.00 8.32 -27.81
C ASN A 89 -31.98 7.21 -28.87
N THR A 90 -32.29 5.96 -28.46
CA THR A 90 -32.61 4.69 -29.17
C THR A 90 -31.88 3.56 -28.43
N TYR A 91 -32.50 2.56 -27.80
CA TYR A 91 -33.80 1.91 -27.90
C TYR A 91 -34.37 1.58 -26.51
#